data_AF-A0A5B6TS84-F1
#
_entry.id   AF-A0A5B6TS84-F1
#
_cell.length_a   1.000
_cell.length_b   1.000
_cell.length_c   1.000
_cell.angle_alpha   90.00
_cell.angle_beta   90.00
_cell.angle_gamma   90.00
#
_symmetry.space_group_name_H-M   'P 1'
#
loop_
_entity.id
_entity.type
_entity.pdbx_description
1 polymer ?
#
loop_
_entity_poly.entity_id
_entity_poly.type
_entity_poly.pdbx_seq_one_letter_code
_entity_poly.pdbx_strand_id
1 'polypeptide(L)' 'MLVLFPSGNDIRQCEADKCGGFFVNDSRSKPRRWCSMDSCGNRAKAARYRQAHRK' A
#
# COMPACT_ATOMS: atom_id res chain seq x y z
N MET A 1 11.26 29.85 -5.05
CA MET A 1 10.05 29.63 -4.23
C MET A 1 10.18 28.26 -3.59
N LEU A 2 10.58 28.19 -2.32
CA LEU A 2 10.76 26.93 -1.59
C LEU A 2 9.42 26.53 -0.97
N VAL A 3 8.89 25.36 -1.34
CA VAL A 3 7.71 24.78 -0.67
C VAL A 3 8.16 24.20 0.68
N LEU A 4 7.87 24.95 1.75
CA LEU A 4 7.99 24.50 3.15
C LEU A 4 6.65 23.90 3.59
N PHE A 5 6.29 22.73 3.06
CA PHE A 5 5.23 21.92 3.65
C PHE A 5 5.81 20.54 3.94
N PRO A 6 5.91 20.11 5.22
CA PRO A 6 6.09 18.70 5.48
C PRO A 6 4.82 18.02 4.98
N SER A 7 4.88 17.42 3.80
CA SER A 7 3.80 16.64 3.19
C SER A 7 3.64 15.35 4.00
N GLY A 8 3.07 15.46 5.20
CA GLY A 8 2.91 14.33 6.12
C GLY A 8 1.92 13.28 5.60
N ASN A 9 1.11 13.64 4.60
CA ASN A 9 0.04 12.82 4.05
C ASN A 9 0.03 12.95 2.52
N ASP A 10 0.69 12.03 1.82
CA ASP A 10 0.61 11.91 0.36
C ASP A 10 -0.49 10.93 -0.06
N ILE A 11 -1.15 11.22 -1.18
CA ILE A 11 -2.08 10.27 -1.80
C ILE A 11 -1.27 9.33 -2.69
N ARG A 12 -1.33 8.03 -2.39
CA ARG A 12 -0.62 6.99 -3.15
C ARG A 12 -1.60 6.02 -3.78
N GLN A 13 -1.24 5.49 -4.94
CA GLN A 13 -1.99 4.43 -5.60
C GLN A 13 -1.73 3.08 -4.93
N CYS A 14 -2.75 2.23 -4.84
CA CYS A 14 -2.60 0.87 -4.32
C CYS A 14 -1.73 0.02 -5.24
N GLU A 15 -0.71 -0.64 -4.67
CA GLU A 15 0.21 -1.51 -5.42
C GLU A 15 -0.33 -2.93 -5.65
N ALA A 16 -1.58 -3.22 -5.27
CA ALA A 16 -2.16 -4.53 -5.53
C ALA A 16 -2.65 -4.64 -6.97
N ASP A 17 -2.40 -5.81 -7.57
CA ASP A 17 -2.86 -6.12 -8.92
C ASP A 17 -4.39 -5.91 -9.03
N LYS A 18 -4.79 -5.18 -10.07
CA LYS A 18 -6.18 -4.81 -10.38
C LYS A 18 -6.93 -4.01 -9.30
N CYS A 19 -6.25 -3.48 -8.28
CA CYS A 19 -6.93 -2.84 -7.13
C CYS A 19 -7.38 -1.39 -7.45
N GLY A 20 -6.72 -0.65 -8.36
CA GLY A 20 -7.16 0.65 -8.91
C GLY A 20 -7.34 1.83 -7.93
N GLY A 21 -7.46 1.56 -6.64
CA GLY A 21 -7.79 2.53 -5.61
C GLY A 21 -6.59 3.33 -5.12
N PHE A 22 -6.91 4.40 -4.40
CA PHE A 22 -5.95 5.32 -3.80
C PHE A 22 -6.10 5.34 -2.28
N PHE A 23 -5.07 5.78 -1.59
CA PHE A 23 -5.10 5.96 -0.15
C PHE A 23 -4.21 7.09 0.31
N VAL A 24 -4.55 7.69 1.44
CA VAL A 24 -3.68 8.62 2.15
C VAL A 24 -2.65 7.82 2.93
N ASN A 25 -1.38 8.12 2.68
CA ASN A 25 -0.24 7.53 3.36
C ASN A 25 0.15 8.40 4.57
N ASP A 26 -0.50 8.14 5.70
CA ASP A 26 -0.23 8.78 7.01
C ASP A 26 0.79 8.00 7.86
N SER A 27 1.63 7.17 7.22
CA SER A 27 2.62 6.37 7.95
C SER A 27 3.92 7.13 8.16
N ARG A 28 4.20 7.43 9.43
CA ARG A 28 5.40 8.17 9.87
C ARG A 28 6.74 7.42 9.77
N SER A 29 6.73 6.11 9.56
CA SER A 29 7.98 5.29 9.59
C SER A 29 8.16 4.36 8.40
N LYS A 30 7.09 3.78 7.84
CA LYS A 30 7.13 2.98 6.62
C LYS A 30 5.90 3.27 5.78
N PRO A 31 6.04 3.72 4.53
CA PRO A 31 4.89 4.05 3.70
C PRO A 31 4.03 2.80 3.47
N ARG A 32 2.72 2.97 3.58
CA ARG A 32 1.77 1.91 3.25
C ARG A 32 1.84 1.63 1.74
N ARG A 33 1.61 0.37 1.37
CA ARG A 33 1.62 -0.11 -0.03
C ARG A 33 0.22 -0.44 -0.57
N TRP A 34 -0.74 -0.63 0.33
CA TRP A 34 -2.09 -1.06 -0.01
C TRP A 34 -3.12 -0.09 0.56
N CYS A 35 -4.23 0.04 -0.16
CA CYS A 35 -5.35 0.89 0.24
C CYS A 35 -6.04 0.42 1.53
N SER A 36 -6.10 -0.90 1.74
CA SER A 36 -6.58 -1.52 2.97
C SER A 36 -5.83 -2.83 3.22
N MET A 37 -5.58 -3.10 4.50
CA MET A 37 -4.96 -4.34 4.95
C MET A 37 -5.92 -5.52 4.78
N ASP A 38 -7.21 -5.32 5.03
CA ASP A 38 -8.22 -6.39 5.00
C ASP A 38 -8.50 -6.91 3.59
N SER A 39 -8.34 -6.06 2.58
CA SER A 39 -8.54 -6.40 1.18
C SER A 39 -7.22 -6.64 0.44
N CYS A 40 -6.60 -5.58 -0.07
CA CYS A 40 -5.46 -5.65 -0.97
C CYS A 40 -4.19 -6.16 -0.26
N GLY A 41 -4.01 -5.87 1.04
CA GLY A 41 -2.95 -6.46 1.87
C GLY A 41 -3.09 -7.97 2.12
N ASN A 42 -4.26 -8.43 2.53
CA ASN A 42 -4.55 -9.85 2.76
C ASN A 42 -4.43 -10.67 1.46
N ARG A 43 -4.92 -10.14 0.34
CA ARG A 43 -4.74 -10.78 -0.98
C ARG A 43 -3.27 -10.98 -1.32
N ALA A 44 -2.44 -9.96 -1.09
CA ALA A 44 -0.99 -10.05 -1.33
C ALA A 44 -0.32 -11.10 -0.43
N LYS A 45 -0.68 -11.15 0.86
CA LYS A 45 -0.20 -12.21 1.78
C LYS A 45 -0.61 -13.60 1.32
N ALA A 46 -1.88 -13.79 0.94
CA ALA A 46 -2.39 -15.07 0.46
C ALA A 46 -1.72 -15.51 -0.85
N ALA A 47 -1.39 -14.58 -1.74
CA ALA A 47 -0.64 -14.89 -2.97
C ALA A 47 0.78 -15.37 -2.66
N ARG A 48 1.50 -14.68 -1.76
CA ARG A 48 2.83 -15.10 -1.31
C ARG A 48 2.82 -16.47 -0.63
N TYR A 49 1.84 -16.71 0.24
CA TYR A 49 1.65 -18.02 0.88
C TYR A 49 1.47 -19.12 -0.18
N ARG A 50 0.55 -18.92 -1.15
CA ARG A 50 0.33 -19.90 -2.24
C ARG A 50 1.57 -20.14 -3.10
N GLN A 51 2.41 -19.13 -3.32
CA GLN A 51 3.68 -19.29 -4.05
C GLN A 51 4.69 -20.10 -3.24
N ALA A 52 4.84 -19.81 -1.95
CA ALA A 52 5.77 -20.50 -1.06
C ALA A 52 5.39 -21.97 -0.81
N HIS A 53 4.10 -22.28 -0.81
CA HIS A 53 3.57 -23.63 -0.60
C HIS A 53 3.22 -24.37 -1.90
N ARG A 54 3.69 -23.87 -3.05
CA ARG A 54 3.59 -24.60 -4.31
C ARG A 54 4.62 -25.74 -4.27
N LYS A 55 4.15 -26.99 -4.31
CA LYS A 55 5.01 -28.16 -4.53
C LYS A 55 5.54 -28.17 -5.96
#